data_AF-A0A9Q1DV15-F1
#
_entry.id   AF-A0A9Q1DV15-F1
#
_cell.length_a   1.000
_cell.length_b   1.000
_cell.length_c   1.000
_cell.angle_alpha   90.00
_cell.angle_beta   90.00
_cell.angle_gamma   90.00
#
_symmetry.space_group_name_H-M   'P 1'
#
loop_
_entity.id
_entity.type
_entity.pdbx_description
1 polymer ?
#
loop_
_entity_poly.entity_id
_entity_poly.type
_entity_poly.pdbx_seq_one_letter_code
_entity_poly.pdbx_strand_id
1 'polypeptide(L)'
;MSYLESDRLIKISYLVQIIDCYKMFKFVILKYCSSPYLWKTKPQLSGRPKMHFQWNITLNHPHQMPNFLLSRKLMDNQKATIPYLAERLTKELVEHIAKSLPKLEEQIDKKLEQTKRKLKNLGDGVPQDQGQMTNFLIEKITKFNSLLFEVARAEEVVEEGNTRVFTKIRSEFSKWKTQLDKKANKLDEHLRDEVEEFAQTRRGKELPGFVNYKTFEGIVKQHIQDMEEPAVLLLKNVAEIIRCNVNKIATSHFEAFPNLLRVTKVHMEDLREQENKNAEEKLHWQFSMEKTVYSQDCLYSYQLNAVKQRGTSFVLAMNADLKEMAHHVSAYFKLASDRLANQVPLIIQYHLLDQYVGRLHIATMGILGEGHVITRLLQEDSNKSRDREALMGSVERLRKARQLLAKSVLI
;
A
#
# COMPACT_ATOMS: atom_id res chain seq x y z
N MET A 1 -26.51 12.73 -21.00
CA MET A 1 -27.68 12.36 -21.81
C MET A 1 -27.48 12.50 -23.33
N SER A 2 -26.43 13.15 -23.82
CA SER A 2 -26.20 13.39 -25.27
C SER A 2 -25.58 12.23 -26.08
N TYR A 3 -25.02 11.21 -25.43
CA TYR A 3 -24.36 10.07 -26.11
C TYR A 3 -25.31 8.94 -26.55
N LEU A 4 -26.50 8.84 -25.96
CA LEU A 4 -27.50 7.82 -26.31
C LEU A 4 -28.41 8.23 -27.47
N GLU A 5 -28.51 9.53 -27.76
CA GLU A 5 -29.31 10.05 -28.89
C GLU A 5 -28.57 9.94 -30.23
N SER A 6 -27.24 10.09 -30.22
CA SER A 6 -26.40 9.99 -31.43
C SER A 6 -26.34 8.55 -31.96
N ASP A 7 -26.26 7.55 -31.08
CA ASP A 7 -26.30 6.13 -31.45
C ASP A 7 -27.68 5.67 -31.96
N ARG A 8 -28.77 6.30 -31.48
CA ARG A 8 -30.13 6.07 -32.01
C ARG A 8 -30.30 6.67 -33.39
N LEU A 9 -29.80 7.87 -33.64
CA LEU A 9 -29.87 8.52 -34.95
C LEU A 9 -29.06 7.77 -36.02
N ILE A 10 -27.91 7.21 -35.66
CA ILE A 10 -27.11 6.38 -36.56
C ILE A 10 -27.82 5.05 -36.86
N LYS A 11 -28.40 4.38 -35.86
CA LYS A 11 -29.19 3.16 -36.08
C LYS A 11 -30.46 3.40 -36.90
N ILE A 12 -31.13 4.54 -36.73
CA ILE A 12 -32.29 4.93 -37.53
C ILE A 12 -31.87 5.22 -38.98
N SER A 13 -30.73 5.88 -39.21
CA SER A 13 -30.19 6.11 -40.55
C SER A 13 -29.85 4.80 -41.27
N TYR A 14 -29.21 3.85 -40.57
CA TYR A 14 -28.94 2.50 -41.09
C TYR A 14 -30.22 1.71 -41.36
N LEU A 15 -31.24 1.78 -40.49
CA LEU A 15 -32.53 1.12 -40.70
C LEU A 15 -33.32 1.74 -41.87
N VAL A 16 -33.28 3.06 -42.05
CA VAL A 16 -33.92 3.74 -43.19
C VAL A 16 -33.22 3.37 -44.50
N GLN A 17 -31.89 3.34 -44.53
CA GLN A 17 -31.13 2.89 -45.71
C GLN A 17 -31.33 1.40 -46.03
N ILE A 18 -31.45 0.54 -45.00
CA ILE A 18 -31.77 -0.88 -45.18
C ILE A 18 -33.23 -1.06 -45.65
N ILE A 19 -34.19 -0.27 -45.13
CA ILE A 19 -35.60 -0.29 -45.55
C ILE A 19 -35.76 0.24 -46.97
N ASP A 20 -35.00 1.26 -47.39
CA ASP A 20 -35.03 1.77 -48.75
C ASP A 20 -34.38 0.80 -49.74
N CYS A 21 -33.29 0.14 -49.35
CA CYS A 21 -32.72 -0.98 -50.09
C CYS A 21 -33.69 -2.17 -50.18
N TYR A 22 -34.38 -2.53 -49.08
CA TYR A 22 -35.39 -3.59 -49.07
C TYR A 22 -36.65 -3.23 -49.86
N LYS A 23 -37.09 -1.96 -49.85
CA LYS A 23 -38.20 -1.49 -50.68
C LYS A 23 -37.84 -1.54 -52.16
N MET A 24 -36.61 -1.15 -52.53
CA MET A 24 -36.08 -1.33 -53.88
C MET A 24 -36.01 -2.81 -54.28
N PHE A 25 -35.48 -3.68 -53.42
CA PHE A 25 -35.35 -5.11 -53.70
C PHE A 25 -36.71 -5.82 -53.73
N LYS A 26 -37.65 -5.47 -52.85
CA LYS A 26 -39.01 -6.00 -52.82
C LYS A 26 -39.81 -5.56 -54.04
N PHE A 27 -39.57 -4.35 -54.58
CA PHE A 27 -40.19 -3.89 -55.82
C PHE A 27 -39.63 -4.60 -57.06
N VAL A 28 -38.34 -4.96 -57.06
CA VAL A 28 -37.71 -5.75 -58.12
C VAL A 28 -38.14 -7.23 -58.06
N ILE A 29 -38.17 -7.84 -56.87
CA ILE A 29 -38.56 -9.25 -56.70
C ILE A 29 -40.07 -9.46 -56.93
N LEU A 30 -40.96 -8.60 -56.43
CA LEU A 30 -42.41 -8.74 -56.63
C LEU A 30 -42.83 -8.62 -58.10
N LYS A 31 -42.06 -7.89 -58.93
CA LYS A 31 -42.35 -7.77 -60.37
C LYS A 31 -41.76 -8.90 -61.21
N TYR A 32 -40.63 -9.48 -60.79
CA TYR A 32 -40.02 -10.63 -61.49
C TYR A 32 -40.60 -11.99 -61.10
N CYS A 33 -41.28 -12.12 -59.95
CA CYS A 33 -41.92 -13.38 -59.52
C CYS A 33 -43.42 -13.50 -59.85
N SER A 34 -44.03 -12.55 -60.58
CA SER A 34 -45.48 -12.57 -60.87
C SER A 34 -45.84 -12.99 -62.31
N SER A 35 -45.09 -13.92 -62.92
CA SER A 35 -45.50 -14.59 -64.17
C SER A 35 -45.61 -16.11 -63.95
N PRO A 36 -46.79 -16.75 -64.10
CA PRO A 36 -47.06 -18.06 -63.48
C PRO A 36 -46.58 -19.31 -64.25
N TYR A 37 -45.68 -19.20 -65.23
CA TYR A 37 -45.34 -20.35 -66.06
C TYR A 37 -43.83 -20.55 -66.17
N LEU A 38 -43.41 -21.80 -65.92
CA LEU A 38 -42.11 -22.41 -66.24
C LEU A 38 -41.01 -22.41 -65.18
N TRP A 39 -41.20 -23.12 -64.05
CA TRP A 39 -40.05 -23.83 -63.42
C TRP A 39 -40.51 -25.13 -62.75
N LYS A 40 -40.44 -26.27 -63.47
CA LYS A 40 -40.24 -27.60 -62.87
C LYS A 40 -38.74 -27.86 -62.87
N THR A 41 -38.10 -28.00 -61.71
CA THR A 41 -36.71 -28.46 -61.60
C THR A 41 -36.52 -29.44 -60.43
N LYS A 42 -36.10 -30.65 -60.79
CA LYS A 42 -35.17 -31.58 -60.10
C LYS A 42 -34.02 -31.81 -61.12
N PRO A 43 -32.81 -32.31 -60.80
CA PRO A 43 -32.17 -32.66 -59.53
C PRO A 43 -30.63 -32.30 -59.45
N GLN A 44 -30.01 -32.68 -58.32
CA GLN A 44 -28.67 -33.27 -58.08
C GLN A 44 -27.38 -32.79 -58.78
N LEU A 45 -26.34 -32.73 -57.93
CA LEU A 45 -24.92 -32.41 -58.19
C LEU A 45 -24.20 -33.44 -59.08
N SER A 46 -23.32 -32.96 -59.97
CA SER A 46 -21.92 -33.44 -60.07
C SER A 46 -21.14 -32.66 -61.14
N GLY A 47 -19.89 -32.29 -60.83
CA GLY A 47 -18.81 -32.05 -61.83
C GLY A 47 -18.73 -30.65 -62.45
N ARG A 48 -17.61 -29.94 -62.20
CA ARG A 48 -17.20 -28.77 -63.01
C ARG A 48 -16.93 -29.24 -64.46
N PRO A 49 -17.28 -28.48 -65.51
CA PRO A 49 -16.36 -27.44 -65.99
C PRO A 49 -17.03 -26.18 -66.57
N LYS A 50 -16.22 -25.11 -66.70
CA LYS A 50 -16.41 -23.83 -67.43
C LYS A 50 -17.73 -23.69 -68.22
N MET A 51 -18.60 -22.77 -67.81
CA MET A 51 -19.74 -22.31 -68.62
C MET A 51 -19.51 -20.88 -69.11
N HIS A 52 -19.22 -20.76 -70.41
CA HIS A 52 -19.58 -19.59 -71.21
C HIS A 52 -21.12 -19.50 -71.20
N PHE A 53 -21.69 -18.44 -70.63
CA PHE A 53 -23.12 -18.19 -70.73
C PHE A 53 -23.39 -17.20 -71.86
N GLN A 54 -23.83 -17.72 -73.00
CA GLN A 54 -24.37 -16.93 -74.10
C GLN A 54 -25.89 -16.83 -73.90
N TRP A 55 -26.38 -15.64 -73.55
CA TRP A 55 -27.80 -15.39 -73.36
C TRP A 55 -28.42 -14.86 -74.66
N ASN A 56 -29.18 -15.70 -75.36
CA ASN A 56 -30.09 -15.23 -76.41
C ASN A 56 -31.46 -14.97 -75.79
N ILE A 57 -31.86 -13.69 -75.69
CA ILE A 57 -33.21 -13.28 -75.28
C ILE A 57 -33.92 -12.73 -76.52
N THR A 58 -34.90 -13.47 -77.03
CA THR A 58 -35.87 -12.99 -78.01
C THR A 58 -36.98 -12.20 -77.29
N LEU A 59 -37.05 -10.90 -77.56
CA LEU A 59 -38.09 -9.99 -77.06
C LEU A 59 -39.24 -9.91 -78.06
N ASN A 60 -40.41 -10.45 -77.70
CA ASN A 60 -41.65 -10.20 -78.44
C ASN A 60 -42.59 -9.25 -77.68
N HIS A 61 -42.82 -8.12 -78.35
CA HIS A 61 -43.85 -7.09 -78.25
C HIS A 61 -43.96 -6.12 -77.06
N PRO A 62 -44.28 -4.83 -77.34
CA PRO A 62 -43.97 -3.72 -76.44
C PRO A 62 -45.18 -2.80 -76.20
N HIS A 63 -45.93 -2.91 -75.10
CA HIS A 63 -46.88 -1.85 -74.75
C HIS A 63 -46.97 -1.53 -73.25
N GLN A 64 -46.65 -0.26 -72.98
CA GLN A 64 -47.10 0.64 -71.90
C GLN A 64 -46.87 0.25 -70.44
N MET A 65 -45.87 0.89 -69.81
CA MET A 65 -45.93 1.37 -68.42
C MET A 65 -44.98 2.58 -68.25
N PRO A 66 -45.41 3.72 -67.65
CA PRO A 66 -44.56 4.90 -67.42
C PRO A 66 -43.32 4.62 -66.56
N ASN A 67 -43.40 3.59 -65.72
CA ASN A 67 -42.29 3.13 -64.88
C ASN A 67 -41.18 2.40 -65.66
N PHE A 68 -41.45 1.94 -66.89
CA PHE A 68 -40.45 1.26 -67.71
C PHE A 68 -39.42 2.27 -68.27
N LEU A 69 -39.84 3.52 -68.51
CA LEU A 69 -38.92 4.58 -68.94
C LEU A 69 -37.98 5.04 -67.82
N LEU A 70 -38.42 5.00 -66.56
CA LEU A 70 -37.57 5.32 -65.40
C LEU A 70 -36.57 4.19 -65.11
N SER A 71 -37.01 2.93 -65.14
CA SER A 71 -36.11 1.77 -64.98
C SER A 71 -35.14 1.62 -66.15
N ARG A 72 -35.57 1.94 -67.37
CA ARG A 72 -34.70 1.94 -68.55
C ARG A 72 -33.74 3.11 -68.53
N LYS A 73 -34.13 4.33 -68.12
CA LYS A 73 -33.17 5.42 -67.85
C LYS A 73 -32.19 5.10 -66.70
N LEU A 74 -32.58 4.30 -65.70
CA LEU A 74 -31.68 3.89 -64.60
C LEU A 74 -30.72 2.76 -65.02
N MET A 75 -31.16 1.84 -65.88
CA MET A 75 -30.32 0.80 -66.48
C MET A 75 -29.43 1.34 -67.62
N ASP A 76 -29.92 2.25 -68.46
CA ASP A 76 -29.18 2.95 -69.53
C ASP A 76 -28.12 3.90 -68.93
N ASN A 77 -28.37 4.45 -67.73
CA ASN A 77 -27.37 5.19 -66.96
C ASN A 77 -26.41 4.28 -66.15
N GLN A 78 -26.49 2.94 -66.30
CA GLN A 78 -25.72 1.93 -65.54
C GLN A 78 -25.83 2.01 -64.00
N LYS A 79 -26.80 2.76 -63.46
CA LYS A 79 -26.94 3.03 -62.01
C LYS A 79 -27.66 1.93 -61.23
N ALA A 80 -28.25 0.95 -61.92
CA ALA A 80 -29.05 -0.13 -61.32
C ALA A 80 -28.52 -1.52 -61.72
N THR A 81 -27.20 -1.68 -61.72
CA THR A 81 -26.53 -2.95 -62.06
C THR A 81 -25.74 -3.44 -60.84
N ILE A 82 -25.67 -4.76 -60.61
CA ILE A 82 -24.90 -5.38 -59.51
C ILE A 82 -23.44 -4.86 -59.41
N PRO A 83 -22.70 -4.64 -60.52
CA PRO A 83 -21.35 -4.06 -60.48
C PRO A 83 -21.32 -2.63 -59.93
N TYR A 84 -22.31 -1.80 -60.27
CA TYR A 84 -22.39 -0.41 -59.78
C TYR A 84 -22.69 -0.35 -58.28
N LEU A 85 -23.51 -1.28 -57.77
CA LEU A 85 -23.72 -1.42 -56.33
C LEU A 85 -22.43 -1.84 -55.61
N ALA A 86 -21.69 -2.81 -56.15
CA ALA A 86 -20.41 -3.24 -55.59
C ALA A 86 -19.37 -2.11 -55.60
N GLU A 87 -19.29 -1.34 -56.69
CA GLU A 87 -18.42 -0.18 -56.82
C GLU A 87 -18.78 0.92 -55.81
N ARG A 88 -20.07 1.24 -55.68
CA ARG A 88 -20.54 2.22 -54.68
C ARG A 88 -20.28 1.75 -53.26
N LEU A 89 -20.59 0.50 -52.92
CA LEU A 89 -20.31 -0.03 -51.58
C LEU A 89 -18.81 -0.03 -51.26
N THR A 90 -17.95 -0.34 -52.24
CA THR A 90 -16.49 -0.28 -52.07
C THR A 90 -16.03 1.15 -51.84
N LYS A 91 -16.55 2.11 -52.61
CA LYS A 91 -16.23 3.53 -52.45
C LYS A 91 -16.65 4.07 -51.08
N GLU A 92 -17.89 3.79 -50.66
CA GLU A 92 -18.40 4.20 -49.34
C GLU A 92 -17.61 3.53 -48.20
N LEU A 93 -17.22 2.25 -48.36
CA LEU A 93 -16.40 1.53 -47.39
C LEU A 93 -15.00 2.17 -47.25
N VAL A 94 -14.34 2.50 -48.36
CA VAL A 94 -13.01 3.13 -48.36
C VAL A 94 -13.09 4.53 -47.74
N GLU A 95 -14.08 5.34 -48.12
CA GLU A 95 -14.30 6.65 -47.51
C GLU A 95 -14.58 6.56 -46.00
N HIS A 96 -15.33 5.55 -45.56
CA HIS A 96 -15.57 5.31 -44.14
C HIS A 96 -14.32 4.85 -43.40
N ILE A 97 -13.49 3.98 -43.99
CA ILE A 97 -12.20 3.55 -43.42
C ILE A 97 -11.28 4.77 -43.25
N ALA A 98 -11.16 5.62 -44.28
CA ALA A 98 -10.37 6.85 -44.24
C ALA A 98 -10.83 7.81 -43.13
N LYS A 99 -12.15 8.00 -42.97
CA LYS A 99 -12.72 8.85 -41.89
C LYS A 99 -12.55 8.23 -40.49
N SER A 100 -12.51 6.91 -40.38
CA SER A 100 -12.42 6.19 -39.10
C SER A 100 -10.99 6.01 -38.60
N LEU A 101 -10.00 6.04 -39.49
CA LEU A 101 -8.57 5.83 -39.21
C LEU A 101 -8.01 6.76 -38.12
N PRO A 102 -8.17 8.09 -38.18
CA PRO A 102 -7.62 9.00 -37.16
C PRO A 102 -8.21 8.74 -35.76
N LYS A 103 -9.52 8.47 -35.71
CA LYS A 103 -10.23 8.15 -34.47
C LYS A 103 -9.77 6.81 -33.87
N LEU A 104 -9.40 5.85 -34.72
CA LEU A 104 -8.90 4.55 -34.30
C LEU A 104 -7.47 4.64 -33.78
N GLU A 105 -6.62 5.46 -34.40
CA GLU A 105 -5.27 5.77 -33.92
C GLU A 105 -5.30 6.41 -32.51
N GLU A 106 -6.13 7.45 -32.32
CA GLU A 106 -6.30 8.09 -31.01
C GLU A 106 -6.78 7.09 -29.94
N GLN A 107 -7.70 6.20 -30.28
CA GLN A 107 -8.18 5.17 -29.36
C GLN A 107 -7.11 4.15 -29.00
N ILE A 108 -6.27 3.74 -29.97
CA ILE A 108 -5.15 2.83 -29.72
C ILE A 108 -4.14 3.50 -28.79
N ASP A 109 -3.78 4.74 -29.06
CA ASP A 109 -2.81 5.47 -28.25
C ASP A 109 -3.31 5.69 -26.82
N LYS A 110 -4.58 6.08 -26.67
CA LYS A 110 -5.21 6.20 -25.35
C LYS A 110 -5.24 4.88 -24.60
N LYS A 111 -5.61 3.77 -25.25
CA LYS A 111 -5.61 2.44 -24.63
C LYS A 111 -4.20 1.97 -24.30
N LEU A 112 -3.22 2.27 -25.15
CA LEU A 112 -1.82 1.89 -24.97
C LEU A 112 -1.25 2.63 -23.76
N GLU A 113 -1.52 3.93 -23.62
CA GLU A 113 -1.15 4.71 -22.43
C GLU A 113 -1.85 4.22 -21.16
N GLN A 114 -3.15 3.94 -21.21
CA GLN A 114 -3.87 3.38 -20.06
C GLN A 114 -3.32 2.01 -19.64
N THR A 115 -3.02 1.13 -20.61
CA THR A 115 -2.49 -0.21 -20.36
C THR A 115 -1.06 -0.13 -19.80
N LYS A 116 -0.22 0.77 -20.34
CA LYS A 116 1.12 1.05 -19.79
C LYS A 116 1.07 1.59 -18.37
N ARG A 117 0.13 2.49 -18.04
CA ARG A 117 -0.04 2.99 -16.67
C ARG A 117 -0.45 1.86 -15.72
N LYS A 118 -1.40 1.01 -16.13
CA LYS A 118 -1.79 -0.18 -15.35
C LYS A 118 -0.61 -1.14 -15.14
N LEU A 119 0.20 -1.36 -16.18
CA LEU A 119 1.41 -2.18 -16.09
C LEU A 119 2.44 -1.56 -15.14
N LYS A 120 2.65 -0.24 -15.20
CA LYS A 120 3.54 0.50 -14.29
C LYS A 120 3.07 0.39 -12.83
N ASN A 121 1.78 0.43 -12.58
CA ASN A 121 1.21 0.28 -11.24
C ASN A 121 1.42 -1.14 -10.66
N LEU A 122 1.50 -2.17 -11.51
CA LEU A 122 1.81 -3.55 -11.11
C LEU A 122 3.32 -3.80 -10.88
N GLY A 123 4.17 -2.82 -11.22
CA GLY A 123 5.62 -2.89 -11.11
C GLY A 123 6.29 -3.72 -12.21
N ASP A 124 7.61 -3.59 -12.29
CA ASP A 124 8.44 -4.42 -13.16
C ASP A 124 8.37 -5.87 -12.68
N GLY A 125 8.02 -6.77 -13.60
CA GLY A 125 7.91 -8.19 -13.32
C GLY A 125 9.27 -8.81 -13.00
N VAL A 126 9.24 -9.99 -12.42
CA VAL A 126 10.45 -10.75 -12.08
C VAL A 126 11.25 -11.06 -13.35
N PRO A 127 12.55 -10.68 -13.43
CA PRO A 127 13.41 -11.03 -14.55
C PRO A 127 13.52 -12.55 -14.72
N GLN A 128 13.74 -13.04 -15.95
CA GLN A 128 13.85 -14.48 -16.22
C GLN A 128 15.25 -15.06 -15.93
N ASP A 129 16.28 -14.22 -15.94
CA ASP A 129 17.67 -14.63 -15.68
C ASP A 129 17.97 -14.67 -14.17
N GLN A 130 18.69 -15.71 -13.71
CA GLN A 130 19.03 -15.90 -12.29
C GLN A 130 19.89 -14.75 -11.72
N GLY A 131 20.82 -14.22 -12.51
CA GLY A 131 21.65 -13.07 -12.11
C GLY A 131 20.80 -11.81 -11.94
N GLN A 132 19.90 -11.56 -12.88
CA GLN A 132 18.96 -10.42 -12.81
C GLN A 132 17.92 -10.58 -11.70
N MET A 133 17.45 -11.80 -11.40
CA MET A 133 16.57 -12.08 -10.25
C MET A 133 17.26 -11.72 -8.93
N THR A 134 18.55 -12.03 -8.81
CA THR A 134 19.34 -11.72 -7.62
C THR A 134 19.47 -10.20 -7.44
N ASN A 135 19.80 -9.48 -8.50
CA ASN A 135 19.86 -8.01 -8.47
C ASN A 135 18.51 -7.37 -8.14
N PHE A 136 17.41 -7.89 -8.70
CA PHE A 136 16.06 -7.42 -8.39
C PHE A 136 15.70 -7.63 -6.92
N LEU A 137 16.05 -8.80 -6.35
CA LEU A 137 15.83 -9.09 -4.94
C LEU A 137 16.69 -8.18 -4.04
N ILE A 138 17.95 -7.93 -4.41
CA ILE A 138 18.82 -6.97 -3.72
C ILE A 138 18.20 -5.58 -3.73
N GLU A 139 17.74 -5.09 -4.87
CA GLU A 139 17.10 -3.77 -4.94
C GLU A 139 15.85 -3.69 -4.06
N LYS A 140 15.03 -4.74 -4.05
CA LYS A 140 13.83 -4.80 -3.22
C LYS A 140 14.19 -4.81 -1.73
N ILE A 141 15.12 -5.64 -1.30
CA ILE A 141 15.54 -5.72 0.10
C ILE A 141 16.23 -4.42 0.54
N THR A 142 17.08 -3.82 -0.30
CA THR A 142 17.71 -2.54 -0.01
C THR A 142 16.67 -1.43 0.15
N LYS A 143 15.67 -1.34 -0.75
CA LYS A 143 14.57 -0.36 -0.63
C LYS A 143 13.77 -0.57 0.66
N PHE A 144 13.44 -1.82 1.00
CA PHE A 144 12.77 -2.15 2.27
C PHE A 144 13.60 -1.68 3.47
N ASN A 145 14.90 -1.98 3.47
CA ASN A 145 15.80 -1.58 4.56
C ASN A 145 15.95 -0.06 4.66
N SER A 146 16.02 0.67 3.54
CA SER A 146 16.03 2.14 3.55
C SER A 146 14.78 2.70 4.22
N LEU A 147 13.59 2.15 3.92
CA LEU A 147 12.34 2.56 4.58
C LEU A 147 12.38 2.30 6.09
N LEU A 148 12.94 1.17 6.54
CA LEU A 148 13.09 0.90 7.97
C LEU A 148 14.04 1.88 8.66
N PHE A 149 15.15 2.24 8.01
CA PHE A 149 16.08 3.25 8.54
C PHE A 149 15.49 4.66 8.56
N GLU A 150 14.59 5.00 7.62
CA GLU A 150 13.82 6.25 7.67
C GLU A 150 12.89 6.29 8.89
N VAL A 151 12.25 5.17 9.23
CA VAL A 151 11.45 5.07 10.47
C VAL A 151 12.33 5.21 11.71
N ALA A 152 13.48 4.52 11.74
CA ALA A 152 14.41 4.59 12.87
C ALA A 152 14.98 6.02 13.08
N ARG A 153 15.25 6.74 11.98
CA ARG A 153 15.71 8.14 12.00
C ARG A 153 14.58 9.16 12.20
N ALA A 154 13.32 8.71 12.26
CA ALA A 154 12.13 9.57 12.32
C ALA A 154 11.93 10.51 11.10
N GLU A 155 12.49 10.13 9.96
CA GLU A 155 12.45 10.84 8.67
C GLU A 155 11.43 10.23 7.68
N GLU A 156 10.56 9.34 8.17
CA GLU A 156 9.54 8.69 7.35
C GLU A 156 8.59 9.69 6.66
N VAL A 157 8.26 9.38 5.40
CA VAL A 157 7.23 10.09 4.63
C VAL A 157 5.86 9.61 5.08
N VAL A 158 5.08 10.51 5.68
CA VAL A 158 3.76 10.19 6.24
C VAL A 158 2.67 10.89 5.44
N GLU A 159 1.58 10.17 5.15
CA GLU A 159 0.39 10.71 4.50
C GLU A 159 -0.28 11.82 5.34
N GLU A 160 -0.92 12.78 4.67
CA GLU A 160 -1.62 13.89 5.32
C GLU A 160 -2.67 13.37 6.32
N GLY A 161 -2.50 13.73 7.60
CA GLY A 161 -3.39 13.31 8.70
C GLY A 161 -2.84 12.19 9.59
N ASN A 162 -1.77 11.51 9.18
CA ASN A 162 -1.11 10.49 10.02
C ASN A 162 0.05 11.08 10.84
N THR A 163 0.26 10.57 12.05
CA THR A 163 1.38 10.95 12.91
C THR A 163 2.54 9.98 12.76
N ARG A 164 3.77 10.53 12.79
CA ARG A 164 5.00 9.75 12.76
C ARG A 164 5.08 8.75 13.92
N VAL A 165 5.70 7.61 13.69
CA VAL A 165 5.99 6.56 14.67
C VAL A 165 6.72 7.14 15.86
N PHE A 166 7.78 7.91 15.63
CA PHE A 166 8.54 8.51 16.72
C PHE A 166 7.71 9.51 17.53
N THR A 167 6.76 10.23 16.91
CA THR A 167 5.83 11.11 17.64
C THR A 167 4.92 10.30 18.58
N LYS A 168 4.45 9.12 18.16
CA LYS A 168 3.68 8.21 19.01
C LYS A 168 4.54 7.69 20.17
N ILE A 169 5.78 7.28 19.90
CA ILE A 169 6.72 6.83 20.94
C ILE A 169 7.01 7.95 21.95
N ARG A 170 7.23 9.19 21.49
CA ARG A 170 7.40 10.36 22.36
C ARG A 170 6.19 10.62 23.26
N SER A 171 4.99 10.34 22.77
CA SER A 171 3.78 10.45 23.58
C SER A 171 3.76 9.44 24.73
N GLU A 172 4.21 8.20 24.49
CA GLU A 172 4.37 7.17 25.53
C GLU A 172 5.48 7.55 26.53
N PHE A 173 6.62 8.08 26.07
CA PHE A 173 7.66 8.60 26.97
C PHE A 173 7.20 9.78 27.82
N SER A 174 6.32 10.62 27.28
CA SER A 174 5.73 11.75 28.02
C SER A 174 4.73 11.24 29.07
N LYS A 175 3.96 10.18 28.77
CA LYS A 175 3.11 9.49 29.75
C LYS A 175 3.94 8.88 30.87
N TRP A 176 5.06 8.23 30.54
CA TRP A 176 6.02 7.69 31.51
C TRP A 176 6.52 8.78 32.48
N LYS A 177 7.00 9.90 31.95
CA LYS A 177 7.40 11.04 32.79
C LYS A 177 6.26 11.55 33.67
N THR A 178 5.06 11.64 33.13
CA THR A 178 3.89 12.04 33.91
C THR A 178 3.56 11.05 35.04
N GLN A 179 3.77 9.74 34.83
CA GLN A 179 3.59 8.73 35.87
C GLN A 179 4.65 8.84 36.98
N LEU A 180 5.91 9.07 36.59
CA LEU A 180 7.01 9.40 37.50
C LEU A 180 6.68 10.62 38.38
N ASP A 181 6.27 11.73 37.76
CA ASP A 181 5.92 12.97 38.46
C ASP A 181 4.71 12.79 39.40
N LYS A 182 3.69 12.03 38.97
CA LYS A 182 2.53 11.71 39.81
C LYS A 182 2.92 10.89 41.04
N LYS A 183 3.82 9.92 40.90
CA LYS A 183 4.32 9.14 42.02
C LYS A 183 5.19 9.98 42.95
N ALA A 184 5.98 10.91 42.42
CA ALA A 184 6.72 11.88 43.23
C ALA A 184 5.80 12.74 44.10
N ASN A 185 4.65 13.17 43.55
CA ASN A 185 3.69 13.97 44.32
C ASN A 185 2.93 13.13 45.37
N LYS A 186 2.57 11.88 45.05
CA LYS A 186 1.93 10.96 46.01
C LYS A 186 2.87 10.54 47.14
N LEU A 187 4.16 10.45 46.83
CA LEU A 187 5.21 10.17 47.80
C LEU A 187 5.20 11.23 48.91
N ASP A 188 5.08 12.52 48.58
CA ASP A 188 5.00 13.58 49.59
C ASP A 188 3.78 13.44 50.54
N GLU A 189 2.69 12.81 50.10
CA GLU A 189 1.50 12.53 50.92
C GLU A 189 1.68 11.30 51.84
N HIS A 190 2.16 10.17 51.30
CA HIS A 190 2.32 8.90 52.03
C HIS A 190 3.61 8.83 52.85
N LEU A 191 4.61 9.65 52.52
CA LEU A 191 5.86 9.77 53.27
C LEU A 191 5.63 10.11 54.73
N ARG A 192 4.55 10.83 55.08
CA ARG A 192 4.26 11.12 56.49
C ARG A 192 4.05 9.83 57.26
N ASP A 193 3.15 8.99 56.79
CA ASP A 193 2.72 7.80 57.52
C ASP A 193 3.84 6.76 57.55
N GLU A 194 4.55 6.56 56.43
CA GLU A 194 5.69 5.64 56.37
C GLU A 194 6.86 6.13 57.24
N VAL A 195 7.28 7.39 57.10
CA VAL A 195 8.41 7.93 57.90
C VAL A 195 8.03 7.99 59.38
N GLU A 196 6.78 8.26 59.73
CA GLU A 196 6.29 8.22 61.11
C GLU A 196 6.28 6.81 61.70
N GLU A 197 5.79 5.80 60.97
CA GLU A 197 5.87 4.40 61.39
C GLU A 197 7.32 3.95 61.61
N PHE A 198 8.22 4.30 60.69
CA PHE A 198 9.64 3.96 60.83
C PHE A 198 10.32 4.72 61.97
N ALA A 199 9.99 6.00 62.17
CA ALA A 199 10.52 6.80 63.27
C ALA A 199 10.01 6.34 64.64
N GLN A 200 8.81 5.76 64.72
CA GLN A 200 8.29 5.20 65.97
C GLN A 200 8.81 3.79 66.24
N THR A 201 8.99 2.97 65.20
CA THR A 201 9.33 1.54 65.34
C THR A 201 10.83 1.26 65.33
N ARG A 202 11.62 2.03 64.58
CA ARG A 202 13.05 1.75 64.31
C ARG A 202 14.02 2.80 64.83
N ARG A 203 13.51 3.86 65.47
CA ARG A 203 14.37 4.89 66.07
C ARG A 203 15.19 4.31 67.21
N GLY A 204 16.50 4.32 67.02
CA GLY A 204 17.47 3.89 68.02
C GLY A 204 17.94 5.04 68.91
N LYS A 205 19.26 5.09 69.16
CA LYS A 205 19.93 6.13 69.97
C LYS A 205 20.14 7.45 69.22
N GLU A 206 19.47 7.66 68.09
CA GLU A 206 19.67 8.83 67.23
C GLU A 206 19.00 10.08 67.84
N LEU A 207 19.78 11.16 67.88
CA LEU A 207 19.30 12.46 68.36
C LEU A 207 18.33 13.08 67.35
N PRO A 208 17.41 13.94 67.81
CA PRO A 208 16.57 14.69 66.89
C PRO A 208 17.38 15.47 65.84
N GLY A 209 16.96 15.41 64.58
CA GLY A 209 17.61 15.98 63.41
C GLY A 209 18.53 15.01 62.65
N PHE A 210 18.93 13.88 63.26
CA PHE A 210 19.74 12.86 62.59
C PHE A 210 18.84 11.83 61.92
N VAL A 211 19.11 11.54 60.65
CA VAL A 211 18.34 10.60 59.85
C VAL A 211 18.99 9.21 59.82
N ASN A 212 18.22 8.18 60.13
CA ASN A 212 18.68 6.80 60.02
C ASN A 212 18.85 6.40 58.54
N TYR A 213 20.09 6.15 58.11
CA TYR A 213 20.37 5.77 56.72
C TYR A 213 19.64 4.51 56.26
N LYS A 214 19.52 3.47 57.12
CA LYS A 214 18.83 2.22 56.74
C LYS A 214 17.34 2.43 56.51
N THR A 215 16.72 3.36 57.24
CA THR A 215 15.32 3.73 57.05
C THR A 215 15.13 4.45 55.73
N PHE A 216 15.97 5.45 55.46
CA PHE A 216 16.02 6.14 54.17
C PHE A 216 16.22 5.16 53.00
N GLU A 217 17.20 4.27 53.11
CA GLU A 217 17.51 3.26 52.10
C GLU A 217 16.33 2.31 51.85
N GLY A 218 15.62 1.90 52.90
CA GLY A 218 14.43 1.04 52.79
C GLY A 218 13.30 1.69 51.99
N ILE A 219 12.95 2.94 52.32
CA ILE A 219 11.89 3.71 51.66
C ILE A 219 12.23 3.90 50.17
N VAL A 220 13.47 4.33 49.88
CA VAL A 220 13.93 4.53 48.50
C VAL A 220 13.85 3.24 47.68
N LYS A 221 14.30 2.10 48.24
CA LYS A 221 14.26 0.81 47.53
C LYS A 221 12.84 0.37 47.18
N GLN A 222 11.89 0.56 48.10
CA GLN A 222 10.48 0.22 47.87
C GLN A 222 9.90 1.02 46.71
N HIS A 223 10.09 2.34 46.69
CA HIS A 223 9.57 3.16 45.60
C HIS A 223 10.23 2.88 44.26
N ILE A 224 11.51 2.51 44.22
CA ILE A 224 12.18 2.12 42.98
C ILE A 224 11.61 0.81 42.44
N GLN A 225 11.29 -0.14 43.33
CA GLN A 225 10.67 -1.40 42.95
C GLN A 225 9.27 -1.20 42.36
N ASP A 226 8.47 -0.29 42.92
CA ASP A 226 7.14 0.02 42.39
C ASP A 226 7.17 0.61 40.96
N MET A 227 8.32 1.11 40.52
CA MET A 227 8.51 1.74 39.21
C MET A 227 8.92 0.75 38.11
N GLU A 228 9.30 -0.46 38.49
CA GLU A 228 9.76 -1.49 37.58
C GLU A 228 8.64 -1.98 36.65
N GLU A 229 7.48 -2.32 37.21
CA GLU A 229 6.34 -2.82 36.43
C GLU A 229 5.79 -1.77 35.43
N PRO A 230 5.58 -0.49 35.80
CA PRO A 230 5.21 0.54 34.84
C PRO A 230 6.23 0.76 33.71
N ALA A 231 7.53 0.56 33.97
CA ALA A 231 8.55 0.65 32.92
C ALA A 231 8.48 -0.54 31.94
N VAL A 232 8.20 -1.75 32.43
CA VAL A 232 7.97 -2.91 31.57
C VAL A 232 6.69 -2.73 30.73
N LEU A 233 5.65 -2.12 31.28
CA LEU A 233 4.44 -1.78 30.52
C LEU A 233 4.75 -0.77 29.40
N LEU A 234 5.58 0.25 29.67
CA LEU A 234 6.03 1.20 28.66
C LEU A 234 6.77 0.48 27.51
N LEU A 235 7.67 -0.45 27.84
CA LEU A 235 8.37 -1.27 26.83
C LEU A 235 7.37 -2.00 25.92
N LYS A 236 6.36 -2.67 26.51
CA LYS A 236 5.33 -3.40 25.76
C LYS A 236 4.54 -2.48 24.82
N ASN A 237 4.13 -1.31 25.29
CA ASN A 237 3.39 -0.34 24.47
C ASN A 237 4.22 0.15 23.28
N VAL A 238 5.49 0.47 23.49
CA VAL A 238 6.40 0.94 22.43
C VAL A 238 6.70 -0.19 21.44
N ALA A 239 6.93 -1.41 21.93
CA ALA A 239 7.11 -2.59 21.08
C ALA A 239 5.92 -2.82 20.14
N GLU A 240 4.69 -2.63 20.63
CA GLU A 240 3.49 -2.79 19.82
C GLU A 240 3.34 -1.72 18.73
N ILE A 241 3.70 -0.47 19.03
CA ILE A 241 3.73 0.62 18.05
C ILE A 241 4.70 0.29 16.90
N ILE A 242 5.91 -0.15 17.26
CA ILE A 242 6.96 -0.50 16.28
C ILE A 242 6.54 -1.72 15.48
N ARG A 243 6.04 -2.77 16.13
CA ARG A 243 5.55 -4.00 15.48
C ARG A 243 4.47 -3.68 14.44
N CYS A 244 3.50 -2.85 14.78
CA CYS A 244 2.44 -2.44 13.87
C CYS A 244 2.98 -1.67 12.65
N ASN A 245 3.94 -0.76 12.85
CA ASN A 245 4.50 0.01 11.76
C ASN A 245 5.36 -0.85 10.82
N VAL A 246 6.28 -1.65 11.35
CA VAL A 246 7.15 -2.51 10.52
C VAL A 246 6.33 -3.54 9.77
N ASN A 247 5.26 -4.10 10.37
CA ASN A 247 4.34 -4.99 9.67
C ASN A 247 3.57 -4.30 8.53
N LYS A 248 3.20 -3.03 8.69
CA LYS A 248 2.57 -2.24 7.62
C LYS A 248 3.54 -2.03 6.46
N ILE A 249 4.78 -1.65 6.75
CA ILE A 249 5.83 -1.44 5.73
C ILE A 249 6.14 -2.74 5.00
N ALA A 250 6.30 -3.86 5.71
CA ALA A 250 6.55 -5.15 5.09
C ALA A 250 5.38 -5.57 4.19
N THR A 251 4.14 -5.40 4.65
CA THR A 251 2.95 -5.80 3.89
C THR A 251 2.75 -4.94 2.64
N SER A 252 2.98 -3.62 2.72
CA SER A 252 2.88 -2.73 1.55
C SER A 252 4.02 -2.96 0.56
N HIS A 253 5.25 -3.17 1.05
CA HIS A 253 6.42 -3.33 0.20
C HIS A 253 6.47 -4.69 -0.51
N PHE A 254 6.07 -5.78 0.17
CA PHE A 254 6.12 -7.15 -0.35
C PHE A 254 4.75 -7.72 -0.77
N GLU A 255 3.73 -6.87 -0.98
CA GLU A 255 2.37 -7.29 -1.34
C GLU A 255 2.29 -8.16 -2.62
N ALA A 256 3.26 -8.01 -3.52
CA ALA A 256 3.34 -8.82 -4.75
C ALA A 256 3.96 -10.21 -4.53
N PHE A 257 4.71 -10.40 -3.44
CA PHE A 257 5.57 -11.57 -3.20
C PHE A 257 5.21 -12.23 -1.85
N PRO A 258 4.18 -13.10 -1.81
CA PRO A 258 3.69 -13.69 -0.56
C PRO A 258 4.74 -14.56 0.16
N ASN A 259 5.57 -15.29 -0.60
CA ASN A 259 6.62 -16.14 -0.02
C ASN A 259 7.71 -15.31 0.66
N LEU A 260 8.18 -14.24 0.01
CA LEU A 260 9.13 -13.30 0.58
C LEU A 260 8.55 -12.61 1.82
N LEU A 261 7.31 -12.10 1.74
CA LEU A 261 6.63 -11.50 2.88
C LEU A 261 6.56 -12.45 4.08
N ARG A 262 6.27 -13.73 3.85
CA ARG A 262 6.21 -14.74 4.92
C ARG A 262 7.57 -14.93 5.58
N VAL A 263 8.63 -15.11 4.81
CA VAL A 263 9.99 -15.29 5.34
C VAL A 263 10.45 -14.05 6.11
N THR A 264 10.22 -12.86 5.55
CA THR A 264 10.55 -11.60 6.23
C THR A 264 9.76 -11.44 7.53
N LYS A 265 8.45 -11.79 7.56
CA LYS A 265 7.64 -11.73 8.79
C LYS A 265 8.14 -12.66 9.88
N VAL A 266 8.61 -13.86 9.54
CA VAL A 266 9.21 -14.78 10.52
C VAL A 266 10.44 -14.12 11.15
N HIS A 267 11.39 -13.64 10.33
CA HIS A 267 12.57 -12.94 10.84
C HIS A 267 12.24 -11.68 11.66
N MET A 268 11.21 -10.93 11.27
CA MET A 268 10.75 -9.76 12.00
C MET A 268 10.26 -10.13 13.40
N GLU A 269 9.38 -11.13 13.53
CA GLU A 269 8.83 -11.52 14.82
C GLU A 269 9.88 -12.18 15.72
N ASP A 270 10.75 -13.02 15.18
CA ASP A 270 11.84 -13.66 15.92
C ASP A 270 12.83 -12.63 16.49
N LEU A 271 13.26 -11.67 15.66
CA LEU A 271 14.17 -10.60 16.09
C LEU A 271 13.50 -9.62 17.04
N ARG A 272 12.22 -9.31 16.84
CA ARG A 272 11.44 -8.46 17.76
C ARG A 272 11.40 -9.11 19.14
N GLU A 273 11.09 -10.39 19.22
CA GLU A 273 10.99 -11.11 20.49
C GLU A 273 12.35 -11.12 21.21
N GLN A 274 13.44 -11.36 20.48
CA GLN A 274 14.79 -11.34 21.03
C GLN A 274 15.18 -9.94 21.56
N GLU A 275 14.96 -8.87 20.78
CA GLU A 275 15.28 -7.52 21.24
C GLU A 275 14.38 -7.04 22.37
N ASN A 276 13.11 -7.46 22.39
CA ASN A 276 12.21 -7.16 23.49
C ASN A 276 12.69 -7.82 24.80
N LYS A 277 13.12 -9.09 24.74
CA LYS A 277 13.73 -9.78 25.88
C LYS A 277 15.01 -9.10 26.34
N ASN A 278 15.90 -8.74 25.41
CA ASN A 278 17.13 -8.02 25.74
C ASN A 278 16.83 -6.69 26.44
N ALA A 279 15.85 -5.92 25.94
CA ALA A 279 15.43 -4.66 26.54
C ALA A 279 14.86 -4.85 27.95
N GLU A 280 14.02 -5.86 28.16
CA GLU A 280 13.44 -6.19 29.47
C GLU A 280 14.53 -6.56 30.48
N GLU A 281 15.49 -7.40 30.09
CA GLU A 281 16.64 -7.73 30.93
C GLU A 281 17.44 -6.49 31.31
N LYS A 282 17.69 -5.56 30.35
CA LYS A 282 18.41 -4.31 30.63
C LYS A 282 17.62 -3.37 31.55
N LEU A 283 16.29 -3.32 31.42
CA LEU A 283 15.46 -2.57 32.36
C LEU A 283 15.56 -3.15 33.77
N HIS A 284 15.46 -4.48 33.92
CA HIS A 284 15.62 -5.13 35.22
C HIS A 284 16.99 -4.84 35.85
N TRP A 285 18.06 -4.88 35.05
CA TRP A 285 19.39 -4.47 35.49
C TRP A 285 19.43 -3.00 35.92
N GLN A 286 18.79 -2.08 35.19
CA GLN A 286 18.71 -0.67 35.56
C GLN A 286 18.04 -0.49 36.93
N PHE A 287 16.91 -1.13 37.18
CA PHE A 287 16.23 -1.06 38.48
C PHE A 287 17.04 -1.72 39.59
N SER A 288 17.74 -2.82 39.30
CA SER A 288 18.64 -3.46 40.26
C SER A 288 19.80 -2.55 40.66
N MET A 289 20.35 -1.77 39.73
CA MET A 289 21.36 -0.75 40.03
C MET A 289 20.78 0.41 40.84
N GLU A 290 19.60 0.93 40.47
CA GLU A 290 18.97 2.07 41.16
C GLU A 290 18.58 1.75 42.62
N LYS A 291 18.36 0.46 42.96
CA LYS A 291 18.19 0.01 44.37
C LYS A 291 19.43 0.28 45.23
N THR A 292 20.61 0.47 44.63
CA THR A 292 21.81 0.90 45.35
C THR A 292 21.82 2.41 45.46
N VAL A 293 21.70 2.92 46.69
CA VAL A 293 21.64 4.37 46.92
C VAL A 293 22.97 5.03 46.63
N TYR A 294 23.02 5.84 45.58
CA TYR A 294 24.20 6.64 45.24
C TYR A 294 23.83 7.92 44.47
N SER A 295 24.56 8.99 44.73
CA SER A 295 24.55 10.23 43.95
C SER A 295 25.87 10.96 44.17
N GLN A 296 26.28 11.78 43.21
CA GLN A 296 27.38 12.71 43.48
C GLN A 296 26.97 13.81 44.46
N ASP A 297 27.89 14.16 45.35
CA ASP A 297 27.65 15.07 46.46
C ASP A 297 27.15 16.44 46.00
N CYS A 298 27.70 16.98 44.90
CA CYS A 298 27.29 18.27 44.36
C CYS A 298 25.86 18.25 43.82
N LEU A 299 25.48 17.20 43.09
CA LEU A 299 24.13 17.03 42.53
C LEU A 299 23.09 16.82 43.64
N TYR A 300 23.45 15.99 44.62
CA TYR A 300 22.61 15.73 45.77
C TYR A 300 22.39 16.99 46.61
N SER A 301 23.47 17.70 46.95
CA SER A 301 23.40 18.92 47.75
C SER A 301 22.58 20.01 47.07
N TYR A 302 22.72 20.18 45.75
CA TYR A 302 21.90 21.10 44.97
C TYR A 302 20.41 20.76 45.10
N GLN A 303 20.07 19.48 44.88
CA GLN A 303 18.69 19.03 44.92
C GLN A 303 18.08 19.15 46.32
N LEU A 304 18.84 18.79 47.35
CA LEU A 304 18.42 18.90 48.75
C LEU A 304 18.10 20.35 49.12
N ASN A 305 18.96 21.29 48.73
CA ASN A 305 18.73 22.71 48.95
C ASN A 305 17.48 23.21 48.21
N ALA A 306 17.27 22.75 46.97
CA ALA A 306 16.07 23.10 46.20
C ALA A 306 14.78 22.58 46.86
N VAL A 307 14.80 21.38 47.44
CA VAL A 307 13.66 20.82 48.19
C VAL A 307 13.42 21.60 49.49
N LYS A 308 14.48 21.91 50.25
CA LYS A 308 14.38 22.69 51.50
C LYS A 308 13.84 24.10 51.29
N GLN A 309 14.20 24.76 50.17
CA GLN A 309 13.72 26.10 49.83
C GLN A 309 12.25 26.13 49.37
N ARG A 310 11.74 25.02 48.81
CA ARG A 310 10.35 24.94 48.34
C ARG A 310 9.32 24.93 49.47
N GLY A 311 9.73 24.69 50.72
CA GLY A 311 8.91 24.87 51.92
C GLY A 311 7.47 24.39 51.75
N THR A 312 7.25 23.08 51.64
CA THR A 312 5.90 22.52 51.58
C THR A 312 5.14 22.81 52.89
N SER A 313 3.93 23.37 52.80
CA SER A 313 3.10 23.71 53.97
C SER A 313 2.86 22.52 54.92
N PHE A 314 2.92 21.30 54.37
CA PHE A 314 2.81 20.03 55.08
C PHE A 314 3.98 19.74 56.05
N VAL A 315 5.18 20.20 55.72
CA VAL A 315 6.42 19.92 56.45
C VAL A 315 6.57 20.80 57.71
N LEU A 316 5.76 21.87 57.82
CA LEU A 316 5.75 22.76 59.00
C LEU A 316 5.16 22.11 60.25
N ALA A 317 4.30 21.09 60.10
CA ALA A 317 3.63 20.41 61.20
C ALA A 317 4.33 19.10 61.64
N MET A 318 5.53 18.83 61.13
CA MET A 318 6.28 17.60 61.42
C MET A 318 7.38 17.83 62.46
N ASN A 319 7.69 16.80 63.24
CA ASN A 319 8.89 16.77 64.08
C ASN A 319 10.14 16.96 63.22
N ALA A 320 11.20 17.57 63.78
CA ALA A 320 12.43 17.92 63.05
C ALA A 320 13.02 16.73 62.27
N ASP A 321 12.95 15.52 62.84
CA ASP A 321 13.52 14.29 62.29
C ASP A 321 12.76 13.82 61.04
N LEU A 322 11.42 13.85 61.11
CA LEU A 322 10.53 13.49 60.01
C LEU A 322 10.70 14.47 58.85
N LYS A 323 10.85 15.75 59.18
CA LYS A 323 11.10 16.83 58.23
C LYS A 323 12.42 16.64 57.48
N GLU A 324 13.53 16.38 58.19
CA GLU A 324 14.81 16.13 57.54
C GLU A 324 14.80 14.85 56.70
N MET A 325 14.20 13.76 57.19
CA MET A 325 14.07 12.52 56.43
C MET A 325 13.26 12.72 55.15
N ALA A 326 12.11 13.38 55.22
CA ALA A 326 11.27 13.66 54.06
C ALA A 326 12.04 14.49 53.01
N HIS A 327 12.77 15.53 53.44
CA HIS A 327 13.60 16.31 52.50
C HIS A 327 14.64 15.44 51.78
N HIS A 328 15.31 14.55 52.51
CA HIS A 328 16.32 13.66 51.94
C HIS A 328 15.70 12.64 50.97
N VAL A 329 14.57 12.02 51.33
CA VAL A 329 13.85 11.09 50.44
C VAL A 329 13.34 11.78 49.19
N SER A 330 12.65 12.92 49.30
CA SER A 330 12.13 13.65 48.14
C SER A 330 13.25 14.17 47.25
N ALA A 331 14.40 14.59 47.81
CA ALA A 331 15.56 14.99 47.03
C ALA A 331 16.16 13.82 46.24
N TYR A 332 16.38 12.67 46.89
CA TYR A 332 16.92 11.49 46.22
C TYR A 332 15.95 10.93 45.17
N PHE A 333 14.66 10.82 45.51
CA PHE A 333 13.64 10.30 44.61
C PHE A 333 13.53 11.15 43.35
N LYS A 334 13.63 12.48 43.48
CA LYS A 334 13.60 13.35 42.30
C LYS A 334 14.81 13.15 41.39
N LEU A 335 16.01 12.95 41.95
CA LEU A 335 17.19 12.58 41.15
C LEU A 335 17.01 11.22 40.47
N ALA A 336 16.53 10.21 41.18
CA ALA A 336 16.25 8.90 40.63
C ALA A 336 15.18 8.96 39.52
N SER A 337 14.13 9.77 39.73
CA SER A 337 13.09 10.02 38.74
C SER A 337 13.65 10.67 37.48
N ASP A 338 14.49 11.69 37.60
CA ASP A 338 15.14 12.34 36.46
C ASP A 338 16.08 11.39 35.71
N ARG A 339 16.80 10.50 36.42
CA ARG A 339 17.61 9.45 35.78
C ARG A 339 16.73 8.46 35.02
N LEU A 340 15.70 7.90 35.66
CA LEU A 340 14.79 6.93 35.07
C LEU A 340 13.96 7.51 33.92
N ALA A 341 13.59 8.80 33.99
CA ALA A 341 12.90 9.51 32.91
C ALA A 341 13.71 9.55 31.61
N ASN A 342 15.04 9.50 31.69
CA ASN A 342 15.93 9.50 30.54
C ASN A 342 16.40 8.09 30.18
N GLN A 343 16.87 7.33 31.16
CA GLN A 343 17.53 6.05 30.93
C GLN A 343 16.58 4.97 30.43
N VAL A 344 15.34 4.92 30.94
CA VAL A 344 14.34 3.93 30.50
C VAL A 344 13.99 4.16 29.01
N PRO A 345 13.60 5.37 28.56
CA PRO A 345 13.42 5.64 27.14
C PRO A 345 14.64 5.35 26.27
N LEU A 346 15.86 5.65 26.75
CA LEU A 346 17.09 5.37 26.00
C LEU A 346 17.31 3.87 25.77
N ILE A 347 17.12 3.03 26.81
CA ILE A 347 17.22 1.57 26.69
C ILE A 347 16.21 1.05 25.67
N ILE A 348 14.95 1.49 25.79
CA ILE A 348 13.85 1.08 24.90
C ILE A 348 14.14 1.49 23.46
N GLN A 349 14.55 2.75 23.24
CA GLN A 349 14.88 3.28 21.92
C GLN A 349 16.06 2.53 21.29
N TYR A 350 17.10 2.26 22.06
CA TYR A 350 18.28 1.56 21.58
C TYR A 350 17.93 0.14 21.11
N HIS A 351 17.22 -0.65 21.91
CA HIS A 351 16.89 -2.03 21.54
C HIS A 351 15.81 -2.14 20.47
N LEU A 352 14.69 -1.42 20.64
CA LEU A 352 13.52 -1.61 19.77
C LEU A 352 13.58 -0.85 18.45
N LEU A 353 14.41 0.19 18.34
CA LEU A 353 14.62 0.91 17.07
C LEU A 353 16.00 0.62 16.48
N ASP A 354 17.08 0.98 17.17
CA ASP A 354 18.42 0.91 16.59
C ASP A 354 18.89 -0.54 16.37
N GLN A 355 18.94 -1.34 17.43
CA GLN A 355 19.37 -2.75 17.34
C GLN A 355 18.41 -3.59 16.54
N TYR A 356 17.10 -3.46 16.75
CA TYR A 356 16.10 -4.21 16.00
C TYR A 356 16.20 -3.94 14.49
N VAL A 357 16.25 -2.68 14.05
CA VAL A 357 16.36 -2.34 12.62
C VAL A 357 17.71 -2.77 12.05
N GLY A 358 18.81 -2.57 12.79
CA GLY A 358 20.14 -3.01 12.36
C GLY A 358 20.24 -4.52 12.18
N ARG A 359 19.70 -5.31 13.13
CA ARG A 359 19.66 -6.77 13.03
C ARG A 359 18.71 -7.26 11.95
N LEU A 360 17.57 -6.62 11.77
CA LEU A 360 16.63 -6.95 10.70
C LEU A 360 17.23 -6.67 9.32
N HIS A 361 18.01 -5.60 9.18
CA HIS A 361 18.78 -5.34 7.97
C HIS A 361 19.76 -6.49 7.66
N ILE A 362 20.56 -6.92 8.65
CA ILE A 362 21.51 -8.03 8.47
C ILE A 362 20.77 -9.33 8.12
N ALA A 363 19.68 -9.65 8.83
CA ALA A 363 18.90 -10.86 8.58
C ALA A 363 18.26 -10.86 7.20
N THR A 364 17.68 -9.74 6.76
CA THR A 364 17.09 -9.63 5.42
C THR A 364 18.16 -9.72 4.32
N MET A 365 19.35 -9.18 4.54
CA MET A 365 20.49 -9.38 3.63
C MET A 365 20.94 -10.84 3.61
N GLY A 366 20.87 -11.56 4.73
CA GLY A 366 21.17 -13.00 4.81
C GLY A 366 20.27 -13.88 3.93
N ILE A 367 19.02 -13.46 3.68
CA ILE A 367 18.08 -14.16 2.76
C ILE A 367 18.67 -14.28 1.34
N LEU A 368 19.55 -13.36 0.94
CA LEU A 368 20.20 -13.39 -0.37
C LEU A 368 21.24 -14.51 -0.51
N GLY A 369 21.78 -15.04 0.60
CA GLY A 369 22.80 -16.09 0.60
C GLY A 369 22.26 -17.47 0.20
N GLU A 370 20.94 -17.68 0.29
CA GLU A 370 20.28 -18.93 -0.06
C GLU A 370 19.87 -18.96 -1.54
N GLY A 371 20.87 -18.97 -2.44
CA GLY A 371 20.67 -18.82 -3.90
C GLY A 371 19.67 -19.78 -4.54
N HIS A 372 19.45 -20.97 -3.96
CA HIS A 372 18.47 -21.95 -4.44
C HIS A 372 17.00 -21.60 -4.14
N VAL A 373 16.73 -20.58 -3.32
CA VAL A 373 15.38 -20.24 -2.85
C VAL A 373 14.84 -18.97 -3.53
N ILE A 374 15.66 -18.24 -4.29
CA ILE A 374 15.31 -16.95 -4.92
C ILE A 374 14.07 -17.06 -5.81
N THR A 375 13.98 -18.09 -6.66
CA THR A 375 12.84 -18.31 -7.54
C THR A 375 11.54 -18.57 -6.76
N ARG A 376 11.64 -19.24 -5.61
CA ARG A 376 10.49 -19.48 -4.72
C ARG A 376 10.09 -18.21 -3.96
N LEU A 377 11.06 -17.41 -3.52
CA LEU A 377 10.82 -16.14 -2.81
C LEU A 377 10.15 -15.10 -3.70
N LEU A 378 10.60 -14.99 -4.95
CA LEU A 378 10.08 -14.07 -5.95
C LEU A 378 8.82 -14.57 -6.66
N GLN A 379 8.26 -15.72 -6.25
CA GLN A 379 7.01 -16.19 -6.81
C GLN A 379 5.89 -15.21 -6.45
N GLU A 380 5.29 -14.63 -7.48
CA GLU A 380 4.19 -13.69 -7.32
C GLU A 380 2.87 -14.37 -7.00
N ASP A 381 1.93 -13.60 -6.47
CA ASP A 381 0.54 -14.04 -6.43
C ASP A 381 0.03 -14.37 -7.84
N SER A 382 -0.58 -15.54 -7.96
CA SER A 382 -1.21 -16.07 -9.18
C SER A 382 -2.11 -15.06 -9.90
N ASN A 383 -2.84 -14.22 -9.15
CA ASN A 383 -3.71 -13.20 -9.74
C ASN A 383 -2.90 -12.05 -10.37
N LYS A 384 -1.89 -11.53 -9.66
CA LYS A 384 -1.03 -10.44 -10.13
C LYS A 384 -0.18 -10.87 -11.33
N SER A 385 0.31 -12.11 -11.31
CA SER A 385 1.04 -12.72 -12.42
C SER A 385 0.16 -12.82 -13.68
N ARG A 386 -1.05 -13.37 -13.56
CA ARG A 386 -2.02 -13.46 -14.67
C ARG A 386 -2.41 -12.10 -15.23
N ASP A 387 -2.67 -11.12 -14.36
CA ASP A 387 -3.01 -9.76 -14.77
C ASP A 387 -1.85 -9.10 -15.52
N ARG A 388 -0.59 -9.32 -15.07
CA ARG A 388 0.58 -8.81 -15.77
C ARG A 388 0.75 -9.45 -17.13
N GLU A 389 0.59 -10.77 -17.25
CA GLU A 389 0.65 -11.49 -18.53
C GLU A 389 -0.43 -10.99 -19.51
N ALA A 390 -1.67 -10.79 -19.02
CA ALA A 390 -2.76 -10.28 -19.83
C ALA A 390 -2.48 -8.85 -20.34
N LEU A 391 -1.95 -7.98 -19.48
CA LEU A 391 -1.59 -6.60 -19.83
C LEU A 391 -0.40 -6.54 -20.78
N MET A 392 0.65 -7.34 -20.55
CA MET A 392 1.80 -7.49 -21.45
C MET A 392 1.35 -7.93 -22.85
N GLY A 393 0.51 -8.97 -22.92
CA GLY A 393 -0.06 -9.43 -24.19
C GLY A 393 -0.93 -8.37 -24.87
N SER A 394 -1.66 -7.57 -24.09
CA SER A 394 -2.45 -6.45 -24.63
C SER A 394 -1.58 -5.33 -25.19
N VAL A 395 -0.50 -4.95 -24.48
CA VAL A 395 0.48 -3.95 -24.97
C VAL A 395 1.11 -4.42 -26.27
N GLU A 396 1.51 -5.69 -26.36
CA GLU A 396 2.14 -6.22 -27.56
C GLU A 396 1.17 -6.23 -28.76
N ARG A 397 -0.09 -6.61 -28.55
CA ARG A 397 -1.14 -6.53 -29.59
C ARG A 397 -1.40 -5.08 -30.03
N LEU A 398 -1.48 -4.14 -29.09
CA LEU A 398 -1.70 -2.72 -29.40
C LEU A 398 -0.49 -2.09 -30.12
N ARG A 399 0.73 -2.47 -29.76
CA ARG A 399 1.95 -2.06 -30.49
C ARG A 399 1.94 -2.57 -31.92
N LYS A 400 1.62 -3.85 -32.13
CA LYS A 400 1.48 -4.42 -33.48
C LYS A 400 0.41 -3.69 -34.29
N ALA A 401 -0.75 -3.41 -33.69
CA ALA A 401 -1.80 -2.63 -34.33
C ALA A 401 -1.32 -1.22 -34.74
N ARG A 402 -0.60 -0.52 -33.85
CA ARG A 402 -0.01 0.79 -34.15
C ARG A 402 1.02 0.72 -35.28
N GLN A 403 1.89 -0.29 -35.28
CA GLN A 403 2.88 -0.49 -36.35
C GLN A 403 2.22 -0.76 -37.71
N LEU A 404 1.14 -1.54 -37.74
CA LEU A 404 0.38 -1.80 -38.96
C LEU A 404 -0.30 -0.54 -39.49
N LEU A 405 -0.88 0.28 -38.60
CA LEU A 405 -1.47 1.56 -38.97
C LEU A 405 -0.45 2.53 -39.55
N ALA A 406 0.71 2.66 -38.91
CA ALA A 406 1.80 3.50 -39.41
C ALA A 406 2.29 3.06 -40.81
N LYS A 407 2.35 1.75 -41.07
CA LYS A 407 2.68 1.22 -42.40
C LYS A 407 1.58 1.51 -43.44
N SER A 408 0.32 1.47 -43.04
CA SER A 408 -0.82 1.72 -43.95
C SER A 408 -1.06 3.19 -44.27
N VAL A 409 -0.50 4.12 -43.51
CA VAL A 409 -0.57 5.58 -43.77
C VAL A 409 0.52 6.03 -44.76
N LEU A 410 1.55 5.21 -44.99
CA LEU A 410 2.65 5.45 -45.93
C LEU A 410 2.38 4.94 -47.36
N ILE A 411 1.19 4.40 -47.62
CA ILE A 411 0.70 3.91 -48.92
C ILE A 411 -0.53 4.75 -49.27
#